data_AF-A0A1I2AWU9-F1
#
_entry.id   AF-A0A1I2AWU9-F1
#
_cell.length_a   1.000
_cell.length_b   1.000
_cell.length_c   1.000
_cell.angle_alpha   90.00
_cell.angle_beta   90.00
_cell.angle_gamma   90.00
#
_symmetry.space_group_name_H-M   'P 1'
#
loop_
_entity.id
_entity.type
_entity.pdbx_description
1 polymer ?
#
loop_
_entity_poly.entity_id
_entity_poly.type
_entity_poly.pdbx_seq_one_letter_code
_entity_poly.pdbx_strand_id
1 'polypeptide(L)'
;MFCSFGRYKIIYMYKFLLGILISLTVSLTTHAQTKKQEDIRQLMDLMGTTSLMKQTMSLSIEQQKKVNTNLPEEFWKILDKEADYEDLFNQLIPVYDKHYTHDEIKELLAFYKSPLGQKTIKELPTIMQESSAVGRVWGEQLGRRAAEKMKQTQSAPKN
;
A
#
# COMPACT_ATOMS: atom_id res chain seq x y z
N MET A 1 -37.49 20.81 -55.70
CA MET A 1 -37.98 19.79 -54.75
C MET A 1 -36.89 18.82 -54.28
N PHE A 2 -35.59 19.13 -54.37
CA PHE A 2 -34.54 18.19 -53.96
C PHE A 2 -33.45 18.93 -53.17
N CYS A 3 -33.56 19.00 -51.84
CA CYS A 3 -32.40 19.35 -50.99
C CYS A 3 -32.51 19.01 -49.49
N SER A 4 -33.59 18.37 -49.02
CA SER A 4 -33.77 18.08 -47.57
C SER A 4 -33.31 16.68 -47.14
N PHE A 5 -33.27 15.71 -48.07
CA PHE A 5 -32.98 14.30 -47.75
C PHE A 5 -31.53 14.01 -47.30
N GLY A 6 -30.56 14.84 -47.71
CA GLY A 6 -29.14 14.61 -47.38
C GLY A 6 -28.76 14.98 -45.94
N ARG A 7 -29.40 16.01 -45.36
CA ARG A 7 -29.05 16.52 -44.02
C ARG A 7 -29.42 15.54 -42.92
N TYR A 8 -30.55 14.84 -43.05
CA TYR A 8 -30.97 13.82 -42.09
C TYR A 8 -30.00 12.61 -42.08
N LYS A 9 -29.61 12.09 -43.25
CA LYS A 9 -28.62 11.01 -43.37
C LYS A 9 -27.25 11.39 -42.77
N ILE A 10 -26.78 12.62 -42.99
CA ILE A 10 -25.52 13.13 -42.42
C ILE A 10 -25.61 13.23 -40.89
N ILE A 11 -26.74 13.68 -40.34
CA ILE A 11 -26.96 13.76 -38.89
C ILE A 11 -26.99 12.36 -38.24
N TYR A 12 -27.66 11.38 -38.87
CA TYR A 12 -27.66 10.00 -38.36
C TYR A 12 -26.30 9.33 -38.50
N MET A 13 -25.58 9.58 -39.59
CA MET A 13 -24.21 9.07 -39.78
C MET A 13 -23.24 9.66 -38.75
N TYR A 14 -23.34 10.96 -38.45
CA TYR A 14 -22.51 11.59 -37.42
C TYR A 14 -22.87 11.09 -36.01
N LYS A 15 -24.16 10.88 -35.71
CA LYS A 15 -24.59 10.25 -34.45
C LYS A 15 -24.12 8.80 -34.31
N PHE A 16 -24.11 8.04 -35.40
CA PHE A 16 -23.62 6.65 -35.42
C PHE A 16 -22.10 6.58 -35.26
N LEU A 17 -21.36 7.45 -35.97
CA LEU A 17 -19.90 7.59 -35.83
C LEU A 17 -19.51 8.08 -34.43
N LEU A 18 -20.25 9.02 -33.84
CA LEU A 18 -20.04 9.48 -32.46
C LEU A 18 -20.30 8.36 -31.45
N GLY A 19 -21.32 7.52 -31.66
CA GLY A 19 -21.61 6.36 -30.81
C GLY A 19 -20.51 5.29 -30.85
N ILE A 20 -19.96 5.00 -32.03
CA ILE A 20 -18.81 4.08 -32.18
C ILE A 20 -17.58 4.65 -31.49
N LEU A 21 -17.31 5.96 -31.63
CA LEU A 21 -16.17 6.61 -31.01
C LEU A 21 -16.24 6.56 -29.48
N ILE A 22 -17.41 6.84 -28.90
CA ILE A 22 -17.62 6.75 -27.44
C ILE A 22 -17.42 5.30 -26.95
N SER A 23 -17.99 4.31 -27.65
CA SER A 23 -17.79 2.90 -27.31
C SER A 23 -16.32 2.49 -27.35
N LEU A 24 -15.55 2.96 -28.35
CA LEU A 24 -14.12 2.67 -28.47
C LEU A 24 -13.32 3.26 -27.29
N THR A 25 -13.66 4.48 -26.87
CA THR A 25 -12.96 5.15 -25.76
C THR A 25 -13.21 4.45 -24.42
N VAL A 26 -14.42 3.97 -24.17
CA VAL A 26 -14.76 3.25 -22.93
C VAL A 26 -13.94 1.95 -22.83
N SER A 27 -13.91 1.14 -23.90
CA SER A 27 -13.17 -0.13 -23.90
C SER A 27 -11.67 0.03 -23.63
N LEU A 28 -11.03 1.07 -24.18
CA LEU A 28 -9.60 1.34 -23.95
C LEU A 28 -9.32 1.75 -22.49
N THR A 29 -10.18 2.60 -21.92
CA THR A 29 -10.01 3.04 -20.52
C THR A 29 -10.21 1.90 -19.53
N THR A 30 -11.22 1.04 -19.72
CA THR A 30 -11.43 -0.12 -18.84
C THR A 30 -10.27 -1.11 -18.93
N HIS A 31 -9.75 -1.39 -20.13
CA HIS A 31 -8.63 -2.30 -20.29
C HIS A 31 -7.34 -1.79 -19.65
N ALA A 32 -7.02 -0.50 -19.83
CA ALA A 32 -5.86 0.12 -19.20
C ALA A 32 -5.96 0.11 -17.66
N GLN A 33 -7.16 0.38 -17.12
CA GLN A 33 -7.42 0.33 -15.68
C GLN A 33 -7.22 -1.09 -15.12
N THR A 34 -7.76 -2.12 -15.79
CA THR A 34 -7.57 -3.51 -15.36
C THR A 34 -6.09 -3.91 -15.36
N LYS A 35 -5.31 -3.50 -16.36
CA LYS A 35 -3.87 -3.81 -16.41
C LYS A 35 -3.07 -3.17 -15.30
N LYS A 36 -3.36 -1.93 -14.96
CA LYS A 36 -2.71 -1.27 -13.83
C LYS A 36 -3.00 -1.97 -12.51
N GLN A 37 -4.23 -2.41 -12.29
CA GLN A 37 -4.63 -3.16 -11.10
C GLN A 37 -3.91 -4.51 -10.98
N GLU A 38 -3.79 -5.25 -12.07
CA GLU A 38 -3.00 -6.50 -12.14
C GLU A 38 -1.52 -6.26 -11.76
N ASP A 39 -0.92 -5.20 -12.30
CA ASP A 39 0.47 -4.85 -12.03
C ASP A 39 0.68 -4.39 -10.58
N ILE A 40 -0.26 -3.64 -9.99
CA ILE A 40 -0.26 -3.29 -8.57
C ILE A 40 -0.28 -4.56 -7.70
N ARG A 41 -1.14 -5.54 -8.05
CA ARG A 41 -1.21 -6.81 -7.31
C ARG A 41 0.13 -7.55 -7.37
N GLN A 42 0.75 -7.64 -8.55
CA GLN A 42 2.07 -8.23 -8.70
C GLN A 42 3.14 -7.50 -7.87
N LEU A 43 3.07 -6.16 -7.82
CA LEU A 43 4.01 -5.35 -7.04
C LEU A 43 3.91 -5.68 -5.55
N MET A 44 2.68 -5.72 -5.02
CA MET A 44 2.43 -6.05 -3.62
C MET A 44 2.88 -7.49 -3.29
N ASP A 45 2.66 -8.45 -4.19
CA ASP A 45 3.15 -9.83 -4.04
C ASP A 45 4.68 -9.89 -4.01
N LEU A 46 5.36 -9.18 -4.92
CA LEU A 46 6.82 -9.13 -4.97
C LEU A 46 7.44 -8.54 -3.71
N MET A 47 6.80 -7.52 -3.14
CA MET A 47 7.22 -6.91 -1.87
C MET A 47 6.95 -7.81 -0.65
N GLY A 48 6.26 -8.95 -0.84
CA GLY A 48 5.94 -9.89 0.24
C GLY A 48 4.81 -9.41 1.15
N THR A 49 3.90 -8.57 0.64
CA THR A 49 2.82 -7.93 1.43
C THR A 49 2.00 -8.97 2.19
N THR A 50 1.61 -10.09 1.56
CA THR A 50 0.87 -11.18 2.23
C THR A 50 1.62 -11.75 3.42
N SER A 51 2.93 -12.01 3.26
CA SER A 51 3.76 -12.58 4.32
C SER A 51 3.89 -11.62 5.49
N LEU A 52 4.15 -10.34 5.18
CA LEU A 52 4.23 -9.27 6.18
C LEU A 52 2.91 -9.12 6.94
N MET A 53 1.77 -9.08 6.24
CA MET A 53 0.46 -8.94 6.86
C MET A 53 0.10 -10.14 7.73
N LYS A 54 0.40 -11.37 7.27
CA LYS A 54 0.26 -12.58 8.10
C LYS A 54 1.06 -12.47 9.39
N GLN A 55 2.33 -12.07 9.30
CA GLN A 55 3.18 -11.90 10.47
C GLN A 55 2.62 -10.83 11.42
N THR A 56 2.20 -9.68 10.90
CA THR A 56 1.61 -8.60 11.71
C THR A 56 0.30 -9.03 12.35
N MET A 57 -0.55 -9.78 11.65
CA MET A 57 -1.80 -10.31 12.17
C MET A 57 -1.54 -11.35 13.27
N SER A 58 -0.62 -12.31 13.07
CA SER A 58 -0.21 -13.26 14.11
C SER A 58 0.30 -12.55 15.36
N LEU A 59 1.18 -11.55 15.20
CA LEU A 59 1.69 -10.76 16.33
C LEU A 59 0.57 -10.01 17.06
N SER A 60 -0.38 -9.46 16.31
CA SER A 60 -1.53 -8.74 16.87
C SER A 60 -2.48 -9.67 17.62
N ILE A 61 -2.74 -10.88 17.09
CA ILE A 61 -3.53 -11.92 17.75
C ILE A 61 -2.86 -12.35 19.05
N GLU A 62 -1.56 -12.65 19.04
CA GLU A 62 -0.81 -13.02 20.23
C GLU A 62 -0.85 -11.93 21.31
N GLN A 63 -0.76 -10.67 20.91
CA GLN A 63 -0.90 -9.55 21.83
C GLN A 63 -2.33 -9.42 22.37
N GLN A 64 -3.33 -9.61 21.51
CA GLN A 64 -4.75 -9.53 21.89
C GLN A 64 -5.17 -10.69 22.80
N LYS A 65 -4.60 -11.88 22.65
CA LYS A 65 -4.82 -13.03 23.56
C LYS A 65 -4.38 -12.71 24.99
N LYS A 66 -3.30 -11.95 25.17
CA LYS A 66 -2.80 -11.54 26.50
C LYS A 66 -3.75 -10.57 27.22
N VAL A 67 -4.49 -9.76 26.47
CA VAL A 67 -5.39 -8.74 27.02
C VAL A 67 -6.84 -9.24 27.10
N ASN A 68 -7.27 -10.06 26.15
CA ASN A 68 -8.64 -10.55 26.04
C ASN A 68 -8.73 -12.02 26.48
N THR A 69 -8.37 -12.29 27.74
CA THR A 69 -8.34 -13.66 28.32
C THR A 69 -9.72 -14.31 28.43
N ASN A 70 -10.80 -13.54 28.25
CA ASN A 70 -12.18 -14.02 28.31
C ASN A 70 -12.66 -14.63 26.98
N LEU A 71 -11.92 -14.43 25.87
CA LEU A 71 -12.29 -14.98 24.58
C LEU A 71 -11.80 -16.44 24.47
N PRO A 72 -12.67 -17.38 24.04
CA PRO A 72 -12.29 -18.78 23.91
C PRO A 72 -11.28 -18.97 22.77
N GLU A 73 -10.45 -20.03 22.85
CA GLU A 73 -9.47 -20.34 21.80
C GLU A 73 -10.10 -20.49 20.41
N GLU A 74 -11.35 -20.94 20.35
CA GLU A 74 -12.11 -21.08 19.12
C GLU A 74 -12.35 -19.75 18.38
N PHE A 75 -12.50 -18.64 19.11
CA PHE A 75 -12.64 -17.32 18.49
C PHE A 75 -11.42 -16.98 17.64
N TRP A 76 -10.21 -17.22 18.16
CA TRP A 76 -8.96 -16.92 17.45
C TRP A 76 -8.76 -17.82 16.23
N LYS A 77 -9.20 -19.08 16.31
CA LYS A 77 -9.19 -20.00 15.16
C LYS A 77 -10.17 -19.56 14.06
N ILE A 78 -11.36 -19.09 14.45
CA ILE A 78 -12.32 -18.54 13.50
C ILE A 78 -11.75 -17.27 12.86
N LEU A 79 -11.18 -16.36 13.66
CA LEU A 79 -10.56 -15.14 13.16
C LEU A 79 -9.45 -15.41 12.13
N ASP A 80 -8.59 -16.40 12.38
CA ASP A 80 -7.55 -16.81 11.42
C ASP A 80 -8.14 -17.41 10.14
N LYS A 81 -9.22 -18.20 10.23
CA LYS A 81 -9.92 -18.77 9.07
C LYS A 81 -10.66 -17.73 8.23
N GLU A 82 -11.24 -16.72 8.87
CA GLU A 82 -11.97 -15.61 8.21
C GLU A 82 -11.00 -14.57 7.62
N ALA A 83 -9.69 -14.70 7.86
CA ALA A 83 -8.68 -13.81 7.31
C ALA A 83 -8.51 -14.01 5.79
N ASP A 84 -9.30 -13.29 5.01
CA ASP A 84 -9.19 -13.29 3.55
C ASP A 84 -8.19 -12.24 3.07
N TYR A 85 -6.99 -12.71 2.71
CA TYR A 85 -5.95 -11.84 2.16
C TYR A 85 -6.26 -11.35 0.74
N GLU A 86 -7.08 -12.07 -0.04
CA GLU A 86 -7.50 -11.60 -1.37
C GLU A 86 -8.46 -10.42 -1.26
N ASP A 87 -9.39 -10.45 -0.31
CA ASP A 87 -10.23 -9.30 0.00
C ASP A 87 -9.38 -8.07 0.40
N LEU A 88 -8.36 -8.29 1.23
CA LEU A 88 -7.42 -7.23 1.60
C LEU A 88 -6.71 -6.64 0.36
N PHE A 89 -6.21 -7.46 -0.56
CA PHE A 89 -5.61 -6.96 -1.81
C PHE A 89 -6.59 -6.10 -2.61
N ASN A 90 -7.84 -6.55 -2.75
CA ASN A 90 -8.88 -5.81 -3.46
C ASN A 90 -9.13 -4.43 -2.84
N GLN A 91 -9.02 -4.31 -1.51
CA GLN A 91 -9.13 -3.03 -0.81
C GLN A 91 -7.88 -2.15 -0.94
N LEU A 92 -6.69 -2.74 -1.03
CA LEU A 92 -5.42 -2.00 -1.14
C LEU A 92 -5.12 -1.51 -2.56
N ILE A 93 -5.56 -2.24 -3.60
CA ILE A 93 -5.29 -1.88 -5.00
C ILE A 93 -5.74 -0.44 -5.33
N PRO A 94 -6.97 0.00 -4.98
CA PRO A 94 -7.41 1.38 -5.21
C PRO A 94 -6.56 2.45 -4.52
N VAL A 95 -5.92 2.12 -3.39
CA VAL A 95 -5.01 3.04 -2.70
C VAL A 95 -3.78 3.29 -3.57
N TYR A 96 -3.13 2.24 -4.06
CA TYR A 96 -1.98 2.36 -4.94
C TYR A 96 -2.35 3.00 -6.28
N ASP A 97 -3.52 2.64 -6.82
CA ASP A 97 -4.04 3.19 -8.08
C ASP A 97 -4.19 4.72 -8.01
N LYS A 98 -4.60 5.24 -6.86
CA LYS A 98 -4.72 6.69 -6.62
C LYS A 98 -3.37 7.41 -6.54
N HIS A 99 -2.33 6.73 -6.05
CA HIS A 99 -1.05 7.36 -5.71
C HIS A 99 0.02 7.24 -6.80
N TYR A 100 -0.08 6.23 -7.66
CA TYR A 100 0.89 5.99 -8.72
C TYR A 100 0.21 5.93 -10.08
N THR A 101 0.87 6.44 -11.10
CA THR A 101 0.52 6.19 -12.50
C THR A 101 0.85 4.75 -12.89
N HIS A 102 0.32 4.28 -14.02
CA HIS A 102 0.63 2.92 -14.48
C HIS A 102 2.11 2.76 -14.80
N ASP A 103 2.75 3.77 -15.38
CA ASP A 103 4.16 3.70 -15.76
C ASP A 103 5.08 3.68 -14.53
N GLU A 104 4.77 4.44 -13.48
CA GLU A 104 5.47 4.35 -12.20
C GLU A 104 5.32 2.95 -11.56
N ILE A 105 4.13 2.33 -11.64
CA ILE A 105 3.95 0.94 -11.17
C ILE A 105 4.84 -0.02 -11.96
N LYS A 106 4.96 0.14 -13.28
CA LYS A 106 5.86 -0.70 -14.11
C LYS A 106 7.33 -0.49 -13.75
N GLU A 107 7.74 0.75 -13.49
CA GLU A 107 9.10 1.07 -13.04
C GLU A 107 9.40 0.46 -11.66
N LEU A 108 8.47 0.54 -10.71
CA LEU A 108 8.57 -0.11 -9.41
C LEU A 108 8.68 -1.63 -9.57
N LEU A 109 7.85 -2.24 -10.41
CA LEU A 109 7.95 -3.66 -10.73
C LEU A 109 9.32 -4.03 -11.30
N ALA A 110 9.84 -3.24 -12.24
CA ALA A 110 11.16 -3.47 -12.84
C ALA A 110 12.27 -3.37 -11.77
N PHE A 111 12.20 -2.36 -10.90
CA PHE A 111 13.14 -2.20 -9.81
C PHE A 111 13.10 -3.37 -8.84
N TYR A 112 11.92 -3.72 -8.30
CA TYR A 112 11.79 -4.80 -7.33
C TYR A 112 12.07 -6.19 -7.93
N LYS A 113 11.96 -6.39 -9.24
CA LYS A 113 12.43 -7.62 -9.93
C LYS A 113 13.96 -7.68 -10.09
N SER A 114 14.67 -6.54 -9.99
CA SER A 114 16.14 -6.52 -10.12
C SER A 114 16.84 -7.17 -8.92
N PRO A 115 18.11 -7.61 -9.06
CA PRO A 115 18.89 -8.13 -7.93
C PRO A 115 19.00 -7.15 -6.76
N LEU A 116 19.12 -5.85 -7.06
CA LEU A 116 19.17 -4.81 -6.03
C LEU A 116 17.82 -4.65 -5.33
N GLY A 117 16.72 -4.57 -6.07
CA GLY A 117 15.38 -4.45 -5.48
C GLY A 117 14.99 -5.65 -4.63
N GLN A 118 15.36 -6.87 -5.06
CA GLN A 118 15.19 -8.08 -4.26
C GLN A 118 16.04 -8.05 -2.98
N LYS A 119 17.28 -7.54 -3.04
CA LYS A 119 18.10 -7.32 -1.84
C LYS A 119 17.44 -6.29 -0.92
N THR A 120 16.91 -5.19 -1.47
CA THR A 120 16.19 -4.16 -0.70
C THR A 120 15.00 -4.75 0.06
N ILE A 121 14.17 -5.59 -0.57
CA ILE A 121 13.03 -6.26 0.09
C ILE A 121 13.50 -7.12 1.28
N LYS A 122 14.62 -7.83 1.12
CA LYS A 122 15.16 -8.74 2.15
C LYS A 122 15.86 -8.02 3.30
N GLU A 123 16.62 -6.97 2.99
CA GLU A 123 17.50 -6.30 3.97
C GLU A 123 16.80 -5.16 4.71
N LEU A 124 15.80 -4.49 4.10
CA LEU A 124 15.14 -3.35 4.73
C LEU A 124 14.57 -3.66 6.13
N PRO A 125 13.89 -4.80 6.38
CA PRO A 125 13.44 -5.13 7.73
C PRO A 125 14.58 -5.22 8.75
N THR A 126 15.71 -5.85 8.38
CA THR A 126 16.90 -5.95 9.22
C THR A 126 17.50 -4.57 9.50
N ILE A 127 17.65 -3.74 8.47
CA ILE A 127 18.16 -2.37 8.60
C ILE A 127 17.25 -1.55 9.54
N MET A 128 15.93 -1.68 9.43
CA MET A 128 14.99 -0.99 10.32
C MET A 128 15.12 -1.46 11.77
N GLN A 129 15.30 -2.77 11.99
CA GLN A 129 15.50 -3.35 13.32
C GLN A 129 16.80 -2.83 13.96
N GLU A 130 17.91 -2.87 13.22
CA GLU A 130 19.20 -2.35 13.67
C GLU A 130 19.15 -0.84 13.94
N SER A 131 18.54 -0.07 13.03
CA SER A 131 18.35 1.37 13.18
C SER A 131 17.54 1.71 14.43
N SER A 132 16.50 0.93 14.74
CA SER A 132 15.69 1.11 15.96
C SER A 132 16.53 0.88 17.22
N ALA A 133 17.42 -0.12 17.22
CA ALA A 133 18.31 -0.38 18.35
C ALA A 133 19.30 0.78 18.57
N VAL A 134 19.88 1.32 17.49
CA VAL A 134 20.74 2.51 17.55
C VAL A 134 19.98 3.71 18.10
N GLY A 135 18.76 3.95 17.61
CA GLY A 135 17.91 5.04 18.09
C GLY A 135 17.60 4.98 19.58
N ARG A 136 17.35 3.77 20.11
CA ARG A 136 17.12 3.55 21.55
C ARG A 136 18.35 3.95 22.38
N VAL A 137 19.54 3.48 22.00
CA VAL A 137 20.79 3.81 22.70
C VAL A 137 21.05 5.32 22.69
N TRP A 138 20.88 5.94 21.53
CA TRP A 138 21.04 7.39 21.38
C TRP A 138 20.06 8.17 22.28
N GLY A 139 18.79 7.75 22.33
CA GLY A 139 17.76 8.35 23.19
C GLY A 139 18.07 8.25 24.68
N GLU A 140 18.53 7.09 25.15
CA GLU A 140 18.96 6.90 26.54
C GLU A 140 20.14 7.79 26.91
N GLN A 141 21.13 7.92 26.02
CA GLN A 141 22.26 8.83 26.23
C GLN A 141 21.83 10.29 26.25
N LEU A 142 20.90 10.68 25.37
CA LEU A 142 20.33 12.03 25.36
C LEU A 142 19.63 12.35 26.68
N GLY A 143 18.80 11.43 27.17
CA GLY A 143 18.11 11.57 28.46
C GLY A 143 19.07 11.72 29.63
N ARG A 144 20.15 10.92 29.66
CA ARG A 144 21.21 11.04 30.69
C ARG A 144 21.86 12.41 30.68
N ARG A 145 22.31 12.90 29.51
CA ARG A 145 22.92 14.22 29.39
C ARG A 145 21.97 15.34 29.81
N ALA A 146 20.69 15.24 29.46
CA ALA A 146 19.68 16.21 29.87
C ALA A 146 19.49 16.22 31.40
N ALA A 147 19.39 15.05 32.02
CA ALA A 147 19.26 14.92 33.48
C ALA A 147 20.50 15.46 34.23
N GLU A 148 21.71 15.20 33.73
CA GLU A 148 22.95 15.72 34.29
C GLU A 148 22.99 17.25 34.26
N LYS A 149 22.63 17.86 33.12
CA LYS A 149 22.56 19.32 32.99
C LYS A 149 21.52 19.93 33.94
N MET A 150 20.33 19.33 34.04
CA MET A 150 19.29 19.78 34.97
C MET A 150 19.78 19.78 36.43
N LYS A 151 20.50 18.74 36.85
CA LYS A 151 21.10 18.69 38.19
C LYS A 151 22.13 19.79 38.39
N GLN A 152 22.99 20.05 37.41
CA GLN A 152 24.00 21.13 37.49
C GLN A 152 23.36 22.52 37.59
N THR A 153 22.28 22.77 36.85
CA THR A 153 21.55 24.04 36.90
C THR A 153 20.79 24.25 38.22
N GLN A 154 20.24 23.18 38.82
CA GLN A 154 19.56 23.27 40.13
C GLN A 154 20.52 23.43 41.31
N SER A 155 21.75 22.90 41.21
CA SER A 155 22.76 23.00 42.26
C SER A 155 23.55 24.31 42.26
N ALA A 156 23.39 25.16 41.24
CA ALA A 156 24.05 26.46 41.20
C ALA A 156 23.32 27.44 42.14
N PRO A 157 24.03 28.10 43.09
CA PRO A 157 23.38 29.06 43.99
C PRO A 157 22.77 30.19 43.16
N LYS A 158 21.50 30.51 43.44
CA LYS A 158 20.87 31.73 42.95
C LYS A 158 21.55 32.90 43.67
N ASN A 159 22.42 33.62 42.96
CA ASN A 159 22.94 34.92 43.39
C ASN A 159 21.81 35.95 43.49
#